data_AF-A0A5J4RCK3-F1
#
_entry.id   AF-A0A5J4RCK3-F1
#
_cell.length_a   1.000
_cell.length_b   1.000
_cell.length_c   1.000
_cell.angle_alpha   90.00
_cell.angle_beta   90.00
_cell.angle_gamma   90.00
#
_symmetry.space_group_name_H-M   'P 1'
#
loop_
_entity.id
_entity.type
_entity.pdbx_description
1 polymer ?
#
loop_
_entity_poly.entity_id
_entity_poly.type
_entity_poly.pdbx_seq_one_letter_code
_entity_poly.pdbx_strand_id
1 'polypeptide(L)' 'MTKLLPLLLVFSLLFVSSCKVEDKQENSQWRGQNRDGVYNEKGLLKQWPEAGPELLWSFEGLGEGHTS' A
#
# COMPACT_ATOMS: atom_id res chain seq x y z
N MET A 1 11.75 -15.56 -40.29
CA MET A 1 10.76 -14.89 -39.43
C MET A 1 10.10 -15.84 -38.40
N THR A 2 9.99 -17.13 -38.67
CA THR A 2 9.36 -18.13 -37.77
C THR A 2 10.13 -18.41 -36.46
N LYS A 3 11.46 -18.27 -36.44
CA LYS A 3 12.29 -18.46 -35.22
C LYS A 3 12.32 -17.24 -34.28
N LEU A 4 11.94 -16.05 -34.77
CA LEU A 4 11.91 -14.82 -33.96
C LEU A 4 10.61 -14.68 -33.16
N LEU A 5 9.51 -15.22 -33.69
CA LEU A 5 8.19 -15.23 -33.07
C LEU A 5 8.16 -15.89 -31.67
N PRO A 6 8.75 -17.07 -31.42
CA PRO A 6 8.76 -17.67 -30.09
C PRO A 6 9.59 -16.84 -29.09
N LEU A 7 10.66 -16.18 -29.54
CA LEU A 7 11.47 -15.30 -28.69
C LEU A 7 10.68 -14.08 -28.23
N LEU A 8 9.92 -13.47 -29.15
CA LEU A 8 9.03 -12.34 -28.87
C LEU A 8 7.87 -12.73 -27.92
N LEU A 9 7.32 -13.93 -28.09
CA LEU A 9 6.28 -14.46 -27.20
C LEU A 9 6.80 -14.74 -25.80
N VAL A 10 7.98 -15.35 -25.67
CA VAL A 10 8.63 -15.58 -24.36
C VAL A 10 8.96 -14.25 -23.68
N PHE A 11 9.46 -13.28 -24.43
CA PHE A 11 9.75 -11.94 -23.90
C PHE A 11 8.47 -11.22 -23.43
N SER A 12 7.40 -11.28 -24.20
CA SER A 12 6.08 -10.75 -23.82
C SER A 12 5.54 -11.41 -22.55
N LEU A 13 5.65 -12.74 -22.46
CA LEU A 13 5.21 -13.51 -21.29
C LEU A 13 5.99 -13.13 -20.01
N LEU A 14 7.32 -12.96 -20.14
CA LEU A 14 8.17 -12.50 -19.04
C LEU A 14 7.86 -11.07 -18.60
N PHE A 15 7.48 -10.20 -19.54
CA PHE A 15 7.10 -8.83 -19.26
C PHE A 15 5.77 -8.76 -18.49
N VAL A 16 4.77 -9.55 -18.88
CA VAL A 16 3.47 -9.62 -18.19
C VAL A 16 3.62 -10.17 -16.76
N SER A 17 4.49 -11.16 -16.52
CA SER A 17 4.75 -11.69 -15.16
C SER A 17 5.45 -10.70 -14.21
N SER A 18 6.05 -9.62 -14.73
CA SER A 18 6.64 -8.57 -13.88
C SER A 18 5.61 -7.53 -13.40
N CYS A 19 4.38 -7.57 -13.93
CA CYS A 19 3.31 -6.68 -13.52
C CYS A 19 2.67 -7.21 -12.22
N LYS A 20 3.30 -6.91 -11.08
CA LYS A 20 2.67 -7.12 -9.78
C LYS A 20 1.72 -5.96 -9.52
N VAL A 21 0.44 -6.25 -9.37
CA VAL A 21 -0.51 -5.32 -8.75
C VAL A 21 -0.14 -5.28 -7.28
N GLU A 22 0.54 -4.20 -6.87
CA GLU A 22 0.86 -3.97 -5.47
C GLU A 22 -0.31 -3.24 -4.82
N ASP A 23 -1.26 -4.00 -4.27
CA ASP A 23 -2.36 -3.47 -3.48
C ASP A 23 -1.83 -2.98 -2.12
N LYS A 24 -1.13 -1.85 -2.12
CA LYS A 24 -0.65 -1.19 -0.88
C LYS A 24 -1.79 -0.72 0.03
N GLN A 25 -3.02 -0.74 -0.47
CA GLN A 25 -4.20 -0.17 0.16
C GLN A 25 -5.27 -1.24 0.46
N GLU A 26 -4.90 -2.37 1.06
CA GLU A 26 -5.91 -3.33 1.58
C GLU A 26 -6.79 -2.69 2.68
N ASN A 27 -6.28 -1.67 3.38
CA ASN A 27 -6.92 -1.06 4.54
C ASN A 27 -7.77 0.18 4.22
N SER A 28 -8.41 0.23 3.05
CA SER A 28 -9.40 1.27 2.74
C SER A 28 -10.71 1.12 3.53
N GLN A 29 -10.92 -0.01 4.21
CA GLN A 29 -12.10 -0.27 5.02
C GLN A 29 -11.91 0.08 6.50
N TRP A 30 -12.99 0.57 7.12
CA TRP A 30 -13.04 0.79 8.55
C TRP A 30 -12.78 -0.53 9.30
N ARG A 31 -11.78 -0.53 10.18
CA ARG A 31 -11.35 -1.70 10.98
C ARG A 31 -10.82 -2.87 10.16
N GLY A 32 -10.30 -2.61 8.96
CA GLY A 32 -9.66 -3.61 8.11
C GLY A 32 -10.65 -4.57 7.43
N GLN A 33 -10.12 -5.52 6.67
CA GLN A 33 -10.90 -6.45 5.84
C GLN A 33 -11.96 -7.22 6.63
N ASN A 34 -11.62 -7.69 7.84
CA ASN A 34 -12.50 -8.47 8.70
C ASN A 34 -13.37 -7.60 9.62
N ARG A 35 -13.19 -6.27 9.62
CA ARG A 35 -13.90 -5.31 10.48
C ARG A 35 -13.72 -5.56 11.99
N ASP A 36 -12.65 -6.24 12.37
CA ASP A 36 -12.30 -6.56 13.75
C ASP A 36 -11.36 -5.52 14.38
N GLY A 37 -10.67 -4.71 13.57
CA GLY A 37 -9.68 -3.74 14.02
C GLY A 37 -8.33 -4.39 14.38
N VAL A 38 -8.08 -5.61 13.91
CA VAL A 38 -6.81 -6.31 14.10
C VAL A 38 -5.93 -6.09 12.86
N TYR A 39 -4.84 -5.35 13.04
CA TYR A 39 -3.88 -5.07 11.99
C TYR A 39 -2.61 -5.91 12.21
N ASN A 40 -2.34 -6.86 11.30
CA ASN A 40 -1.22 -7.82 11.39
C ASN A 40 0.13 -7.24 10.91
N GLU A 41 0.30 -5.93 11.01
CA GLU A 41 1.49 -5.21 10.55
C GLU A 41 2.73 -5.52 11.41
N LYS A 42 3.90 -5.49 10.78
CA LYS A 42 5.20 -5.75 11.41
C LYS A 42 6.04 -4.48 11.43
N GLY A 43 7.10 -4.46 12.26
CA GLY A 43 8.01 -3.32 12.33
C GLY A 43 7.48 -2.12 13.12
N LEU A 44 6.32 -2.25 13.78
CA LEU A 44 5.80 -1.24 14.69
C LEU A 44 6.76 -1.02 15.88
N LEU A 45 6.88 0.24 16.31
CA LEU A 45 7.61 0.61 17.52
C LEU A 45 7.07 -0.15 18.73
N LYS A 46 7.96 -0.73 19.53
CA LYS A 46 7.61 -1.41 20.79
C LYS A 46 7.42 -0.44 21.94
N GLN A 47 8.10 0.70 21.87
CA GLN A 47 8.01 1.79 22.82
C GLN A 47 8.19 3.10 22.07
N TRP A 48 7.51 4.15 22.54
CA TRP A 48 7.66 5.48 21.98
C TRP A 48 8.96 6.12 22.47
N PRO A 49 9.68 6.86 21.61
CA PRO A 49 10.77 7.73 22.06
C PRO A 49 10.24 8.78 23.04
N GLU A 50 11.09 9.25 23.95
CA GLU A 50 10.73 10.31 24.92
C GLU A 50 10.28 11.61 24.22
N ALA A 51 10.95 11.97 23.13
CA ALA A 51 10.58 13.11 22.29
C ALA A 51 9.38 12.84 21.36
N GLY A 52 8.85 11.62 21.36
CA GLY A 52 7.84 11.16 20.40
C GLY A 52 8.41 10.72 19.05
N PRO A 53 7.58 10.10 18.19
CA PRO A 53 7.95 9.80 16.80
C PRO A 53 8.08 11.07 15.97
N GLU A 54 8.88 11.00 14.90
CA GLU A 54 9.02 12.08 13.94
C GLU A 54 7.70 12.39 13.22
N LEU A 55 7.36 13.68 13.12
CA LEU A 55 6.20 14.13 12.35
C LEU A 55 6.54 14.08 10.85
N LEU A 56 5.96 13.10 10.16
CA LEU A 56 6.18 12.95 8.71
C LEU A 56 5.37 13.94 7.87
N TRP A 57 4.17 14.31 8.34
CA TRP A 57 3.26 15.19 7.61
C TRP A 57 2.20 15.81 8.53
N SER A 58 1.85 17.06 8.25
CA SER A 58 0.72 17.76 8.86
C SER A 58 -0.04 18.56 7.82
N PHE A 59 -1.31 18.84 8.09
CA PHE A 59 -2.16 19.68 7.28
C PHE A 59 -3.12 20.47 8.16
N GLU A 60 -3.10 21.80 8.02
CA GLU A 60 -3.86 22.73 8.85
C GLU A 60 -5.11 23.28 8.13
N GLY A 61 -5.28 22.98 6.84
CA GLY A 61 -6.35 23.56 6.01
C GLY A 61 -7.70 22.85 6.09
N LEU A 62 -7.93 22.03 7.12
CA LEU A 62 -9.25 21.45 7.38
C LEU A 62 -10.11 22.57 8.00
N GLY A 63 -11.07 23.10 7.22
CA GLY A 63 -12.00 24.15 7.67
C GLY A 63 -12.86 23.72 8.88
N GLU A 64 -13.85 24.54 9.24
CA GLU A 64 -14.57 24.43 10.53
C GLU A 64 -15.36 23.12 10.77
N GLY A 65 -15.49 22.26 9.74
CA GLY A 65 -16.27 21.04 9.81
C GLY A 65 -17.77 21.29 9.88
N HIS A 66 -18.58 20.26 9.64
CA HIS A 66 -20.03 20.33 9.81
C HIS A 66 -20.46 19.40 10.94
N THR A 67 -21.23 19.93 11.90
CA THR A 67 -21.94 19.16 12.93
C THR A 67 -23.43 19.29 12.70
N SER A 68 -24.18 18.20 12.91
CA SER A 68 -25.63 18.16 12.79
C SER A 68 -26.32 18.27 14.14
#